data_AF-A0A4P9C8Y2-F1
#
_entry.id   AF-A0A4P9C8Y2-F1
#
_cell.length_a   1.000
_cell.length_b   1.000
_cell.length_c   1.000
_cell.angle_alpha   90.00
_cell.angle_beta   90.00
_cell.angle_gamma   90.00
#
_symmetry.space_group_name_H-M   'P 1'
#
loop_
_entity.id
_entity.type
_entity.pdbx_description
1 polymer ?
#
loop_
_entity_poly.entity_id
_entity_poly.type
_entity_poly.pdbx_seq_one_letter_code
_entity_poly.pdbx_strand_id
1 'polypeptide(L)'
;MSKNYMPEVARMLGVEIGEEFDILVNEAEMLVHGPYKIIDNAIVDYVGCKTKNLLYGLLTGEYTLQKRPWRPKEGEPHWFVLPNGSVGLGVFYKNNARSLSLLNMGNCFQTEEAALAAVPEMLAKFEEIKKEVRE
;
A
#
# COMPACT_ATOMS: atom_id res chain seq x y z
N MET A 1 -0.80 -30.65 -13.59
CA MET A 1 -0.91 -29.18 -13.60
C MET A 1 0.34 -28.62 -14.23
N SER A 2 0.23 -27.74 -15.21
CA SER A 2 1.39 -27.06 -15.80
C SER A 2 2.06 -26.19 -14.73
N LYS A 3 3.39 -26.05 -14.82
CA LYS A 3 4.17 -25.23 -13.90
C LYS A 3 3.82 -23.74 -14.11
N ASN A 4 3.39 -23.05 -13.05
CA ASN A 4 3.04 -21.63 -13.06
C ASN A 4 4.18 -20.81 -12.44
N TYR A 5 4.75 -19.89 -13.22
CA TYR A 5 5.90 -19.08 -12.82
C TYR A 5 5.53 -17.68 -12.27
N MET A 6 4.24 -17.30 -12.31
CA MET A 6 3.82 -15.96 -11.86
C MET A 6 4.20 -15.63 -10.40
N PRO A 7 4.15 -16.58 -9.43
CA PRO A 7 4.63 -16.31 -8.07
C PRO A 7 6.12 -15.96 -8.00
N GLU A 8 6.94 -16.61 -8.83
CA GLU A 8 8.39 -16.37 -8.88
C GLU A 8 8.70 -15.04 -9.56
N VAL A 9 7.93 -14.68 -10.59
CA VAL A 9 7.99 -13.37 -11.26
C VAL A 9 7.64 -12.24 -10.30
N ALA A 10 6.56 -12.38 -9.51
CA ALA A 10 6.19 -11.37 -8.51
C ALA A 10 7.34 -11.11 -7.52
N ARG A 11 7.92 -12.19 -6.99
CA ARG A 11 9.08 -12.12 -6.11
C ARG A 11 10.30 -11.47 -6.77
N MET A 12 10.57 -11.78 -8.05
CA MET A 12 11.65 -11.13 -8.81
C MET A 12 11.45 -9.62 -8.96
N LEU A 13 10.19 -9.18 -9.16
CA LEU A 13 9.81 -7.78 -9.26
C LEU A 13 9.64 -7.11 -7.88
N GLY A 14 9.92 -7.84 -6.80
CA GLY A 14 9.89 -7.33 -5.43
C GLY A 14 8.51 -7.16 -4.83
N VAL A 15 7.43 -7.69 -5.43
CA VAL A 15 6.05 -7.54 -4.95
C VAL A 15 5.42 -8.90 -4.61
N GLU A 16 4.40 -8.90 -3.76
CA GLU A 16 3.59 -10.08 -3.47
C GLU A 16 2.44 -10.25 -4.48
N ILE A 17 1.92 -11.48 -4.61
CA ILE A 17 0.71 -11.72 -5.40
C ILE A 17 -0.44 -10.93 -4.78
N GLY A 18 -1.10 -10.11 -5.61
CA GLY A 18 -2.19 -9.23 -5.21
C GLY A 18 -1.75 -7.90 -4.58
N GLU A 19 -0.45 -7.65 -4.38
CA GLU A 19 0.07 -6.35 -3.96
C GLU A 19 -0.15 -5.32 -5.09
N GLU A 20 -0.69 -4.15 -4.73
CA GLU A 20 -0.92 -3.05 -5.66
C GLU A 20 0.34 -2.21 -5.85
N PHE A 21 0.68 -1.94 -7.11
CA PHE A 21 1.82 -1.10 -7.49
C PHE A 21 1.47 -0.22 -8.69
N ASP A 22 2.26 0.82 -8.91
CA ASP A 22 2.22 1.63 -10.11
C ASP A 22 3.34 1.22 -11.07
N ILE A 23 3.15 1.54 -12.35
CA ILE A 23 4.15 1.30 -13.40
C ILE A 23 4.55 2.65 -13.97
N LEU A 24 5.86 2.86 -14.05
CA LEU A 24 6.48 4.03 -14.63
C LEU A 24 7.00 3.68 -16.04
N VAL A 25 6.65 4.49 -17.03
CA VAL A 25 7.14 4.34 -18.42
C VAL A 25 8.55 4.89 -18.56
N ASN A 26 8.86 5.95 -17.80
CA ASN A 26 10.16 6.59 -17.62
C ASN A 26 10.24 7.07 -16.16
N GLU A 27 11.36 7.63 -15.71
CA GLU A 27 11.53 8.13 -14.32
C GLU A 27 10.47 9.18 -13.86
N ALA A 28 9.66 9.71 -14.77
CA ALA A 28 8.71 10.80 -14.49
C ALA A 28 7.23 10.50 -14.77
N GLU A 29 6.89 9.47 -15.56
CA GLU A 29 5.51 9.28 -16.04
C GLU A 29 4.90 7.95 -15.57
N MET A 30 3.82 8.07 -14.81
CA MET A 30 2.99 6.93 -14.38
C MET A 30 2.02 6.53 -15.49
N LEU A 31 1.89 5.22 -15.69
CA LEU A 31 0.94 4.65 -16.62
C LEU A 31 -0.51 4.84 -16.14
N VAL A 32 -1.40 5.31 -17.03
CA VAL A 32 -2.71 5.90 -16.72
C VAL A 32 -3.75 4.91 -16.16
N HIS A 33 -3.45 3.61 -16.09
CA HIS A 33 -4.39 2.57 -15.62
C HIS A 33 -3.94 1.87 -14.33
N GLY A 34 -3.04 2.48 -13.56
CA GLY A 34 -2.74 2.01 -12.21
C GLY A 34 -3.91 2.19 -11.21
N PRO A 35 -3.87 1.53 -10.04
CA PRO A 35 -2.88 0.55 -9.64
C PRO A 35 -2.99 -0.75 -10.43
N TYR A 36 -1.84 -1.40 -10.61
CA TYR A 36 -1.72 -2.75 -11.15
C TYR A 36 -1.48 -3.75 -10.02
N LYS A 37 -1.80 -5.01 -10.27
CA LYS A 37 -1.42 -6.12 -9.38
C LYS A 37 -1.09 -7.36 -10.19
N ILE A 38 -0.18 -8.18 -9.67
CA ILE A 38 0.09 -9.51 -10.20
C ILE A 38 -0.91 -10.48 -9.58
N ILE A 39 -1.63 -11.22 -10.42
CA ILE A 39 -2.47 -12.36 -10.02
C ILE A 39 -1.87 -13.65 -10.59
N ASP A 40 -2.47 -14.80 -10.24
CA ASP A 40 -1.95 -16.13 -10.59
C ASP A 40 -1.59 -16.35 -12.06
N ASN A 41 -2.19 -15.61 -13.00
CA ASN A 41 -1.94 -15.79 -14.44
C ASN A 41 -1.75 -14.50 -15.25
N ALA A 42 -1.68 -13.33 -14.63
CA ALA A 42 -1.58 -12.06 -15.35
C ALA A 42 -1.15 -10.90 -14.45
N ILE A 43 -0.74 -9.79 -15.09
CA ILE A 43 -0.84 -8.46 -14.50
C ILE A 43 -2.20 -7.89 -14.88
N VAL A 44 -2.93 -7.37 -13.91
CA VAL A 44 -4.22 -6.70 -14.12
C VAL A 44 -4.17 -5.26 -13.65
N ASP A 45 -4.95 -4.40 -14.31
CA ASP A 45 -5.15 -3.00 -13.92
C ASP A 45 -6.25 -2.85 -12.84
N TYR A 46 -6.59 -1.60 -12.50
CA TYR A 46 -7.56 -1.27 -11.45
C TYR A 46 -8.99 -1.77 -11.73
N VAL A 47 -9.34 -2.07 -12.98
CA VAL A 47 -10.65 -2.66 -13.37
C VAL A 47 -10.58 -4.17 -13.61
N GLY A 48 -9.38 -4.77 -13.52
CA GLY A 48 -9.18 -6.20 -13.71
C GLY A 48 -8.86 -6.61 -15.15
N CYS A 49 -8.60 -5.67 -16.06
CA CYS A 49 -8.21 -5.97 -17.42
C CYS A 49 -6.77 -6.53 -17.46
N LYS A 50 -6.61 -7.66 -18.14
CA LYS A 50 -5.32 -8.37 -18.24
C LYS A 50 -4.46 -7.75 -19.34
N THR A 51 -3.23 -7.38 -19.00
CA THR A 51 -2.29 -6.83 -19.99
C THR A 51 -1.01 -7.66 -20.04
N LYS A 52 -0.78 -8.32 -21.19
CA LYS A 52 0.39 -9.19 -21.39
C LYS A 52 1.69 -8.40 -21.66
N ASN A 53 1.58 -7.25 -22.32
CA ASN A 53 2.74 -6.46 -22.75
C ASN A 53 3.48 -5.81 -21.57
N LEU A 54 2.78 -5.52 -20.45
CA LEU A 54 3.40 -4.93 -19.26
C LEU A 54 4.46 -5.83 -18.64
N LEU A 55 4.23 -7.14 -18.64
CA LEU A 55 5.20 -8.08 -18.09
C LEU A 55 6.50 -8.07 -18.89
N TYR A 56 6.40 -8.00 -20.22
CA TYR A 56 7.59 -7.89 -21.07
C TYR A 56 8.38 -6.61 -20.74
N GLY A 57 7.71 -5.45 -20.70
CA GLY A 57 8.37 -4.17 -20.41
C GLY A 57 9.00 -4.10 -19.01
N LEU A 58 8.36 -4.68 -17.99
CA LEU A 58 8.93 -4.78 -16.64
C LEU A 58 10.17 -5.69 -16.60
N LEU A 59 10.16 -6.80 -17.33
CA LEU A 59 11.28 -7.74 -17.36
C LEU A 59 12.48 -7.25 -18.18
N THR A 60 12.24 -6.39 -19.18
CA THR A 60 13.29 -5.77 -19.99
C THR A 60 13.81 -4.46 -19.42
N GLY A 61 13.14 -3.90 -18.40
CA GLY A 61 13.47 -2.60 -17.82
C GLY A 61 12.98 -1.41 -18.64
N GLU A 62 12.16 -1.63 -19.67
CA GLU A 62 11.42 -0.55 -20.35
C GLU A 62 10.48 0.14 -19.36
N TYR A 63 9.92 -0.62 -18.41
CA TYR A 63 9.10 -0.08 -17.33
C TYR A 63 9.71 -0.34 -15.97
N THR A 64 9.48 0.60 -15.05
CA THR A 64 9.88 0.46 -13.65
C THR A 64 8.65 0.27 -12.78
N LEU A 65 8.71 -0.72 -11.89
CA LEU A 65 7.69 -0.93 -10.87
C LEU A 65 7.91 0.07 -9.73
N GLN A 66 6.86 0.79 -9.35
CA GLN A 66 6.83 1.64 -8.18
C GLN A 66 5.86 1.08 -7.14
N LYS A 67 6.40 0.64 -6.00
CA LYS A 67 5.58 0.20 -4.88
C LYS A 67 4.76 1.35 -4.32
N ARG A 68 3.51 1.06 -3.98
CA ARG A 68 2.70 1.99 -3.20
C ARG A 68 3.04 1.85 -1.72
N PRO A 69 2.99 2.94 -0.95
CA PRO A 69 2.87 2.83 0.50
C PRO A 69 1.70 1.90 0.82
N TRP A 70 1.90 0.99 1.77
CA TRP A 70 0.85 0.08 2.20
C TRP A 70 -0.42 0.83 2.61
N ARG A 71 -1.59 0.28 2.30
CA ARG A 71 -2.89 0.79 2.73
C ARG A 71 -3.75 -0.35 3.28
N PRO A 72 -4.54 -0.09 4.33
CA PRO A 72 -5.45 -1.10 4.87
C PRO A 72 -6.60 -1.40 3.89
N LYS A 73 -7.06 -2.65 3.86
CA LYS A 73 -8.27 -3.04 3.11
C LYS A 73 -9.50 -3.08 4.03
N GLU A 74 -10.68 -3.04 3.42
CA GLU A 74 -11.96 -3.18 4.14
C GLU A 74 -12.00 -4.49 4.93
N GLY A 75 -12.23 -4.38 6.24
CA GLY A 75 -12.32 -5.53 7.14
C GLY A 75 -10.98 -6.15 7.54
N GLU A 76 -9.84 -5.58 7.11
CA GLU A 76 -8.52 -6.07 7.51
C GLU A 76 -7.99 -5.37 8.77
N PRO A 77 -7.23 -6.09 9.62
CA PRO A 77 -6.56 -5.50 10.77
C PRO A 77 -5.43 -4.56 10.33
N HIS A 78 -5.22 -3.49 11.09
CA HIS A 78 -4.12 -2.55 10.95
C HIS A 78 -3.66 -2.05 12.31
N TRP A 79 -2.38 -1.73 12.41
CA TRP A 79 -1.77 -1.12 13.58
C TRP A 79 -1.81 0.41 13.46
N PHE A 80 -1.94 1.10 14.59
CA PHE A 80 -1.94 2.56 14.65
C PHE A 80 -1.35 3.06 15.97
N VAL A 81 -0.77 4.25 15.97
CA VAL A 81 -0.21 4.88 17.17
C VAL A 81 -1.31 5.68 17.89
N LEU A 82 -1.36 5.56 19.21
CA LEU A 82 -2.26 6.31 20.09
C LEU A 82 -1.58 7.61 20.59
N PRO A 83 -2.34 8.64 21.02
CA PRO A 83 -1.77 9.89 21.52
C PRO A 83 -0.87 9.78 22.75
N ASN A 84 -0.87 8.64 23.43
CA ASN A 84 0.02 8.33 24.56
C ASN A 84 1.30 7.59 24.12
N GLY A 85 1.53 7.39 22.82
CA GLY A 85 2.68 6.71 22.25
C GLY A 85 2.59 5.19 22.21
N SER A 86 1.53 4.59 22.77
CA SER A 86 1.28 3.15 22.63
C SER A 86 0.77 2.82 21.23
N VAL A 87 0.96 1.57 20.81
CA VAL A 87 0.46 1.05 19.55
C VAL A 87 -0.80 0.22 19.80
N GLY A 88 -1.84 0.46 19.00
CA GLY A 88 -3.10 -0.27 19.03
C GLY A 88 -3.32 -1.06 17.74
N LEU A 89 -4.16 -2.10 17.84
CA LEU A 89 -4.64 -2.89 16.71
C LEU A 89 -6.13 -2.61 16.49
N GLY A 90 -6.53 -2.36 15.26
CA GLY A 90 -7.93 -2.11 14.89
C GLY A 90 -8.27 -2.72 13.53
N VAL A 91 -9.56 -2.80 13.21
CA VAL A 91 -10.04 -3.24 11.90
C VAL A 91 -10.43 -2.02 11.07
N PHE A 92 -9.99 -1.96 9.82
CA PHE A 92 -10.29 -0.85 8.94
C PHE A 92 -11.68 -0.99 8.32
N TYR A 93 -12.45 0.09 8.34
CA TYR A 93 -13.77 0.17 7.70
C TYR A 93 -13.91 1.51 6.98
N LYS A 94 -14.16 1.48 5.68
CA LYS A 94 -14.28 2.68 4.82
C LYS A 94 -15.44 3.59 5.20
N ASN A 95 -16.47 3.05 5.85
CA ASN A 95 -17.63 3.80 6.34
C ASN A 95 -17.47 4.25 7.80
N ASN A 96 -16.27 4.14 8.37
CA ASN A 96 -15.99 4.55 9.74
C ASN A 96 -15.09 5.80 9.73
N ALA A 97 -15.58 6.90 10.33
CA ALA A 97 -14.86 8.17 10.34
C ALA A 97 -13.47 8.06 10.98
N ARG A 98 -13.31 7.27 12.05
CA ARG A 98 -12.01 7.07 12.71
C ARG A 98 -11.02 6.38 11.78
N SER A 99 -11.43 5.32 11.08
CA SER A 99 -10.59 4.62 10.09
C SER A 99 -10.11 5.58 9.00
N LEU A 100 -11.02 6.38 8.43
CA LEU A 100 -10.67 7.35 7.40
C LEU A 100 -9.71 8.43 7.92
N SER A 101 -9.93 8.94 9.13
CA SER A 101 -9.04 9.92 9.75
C SER A 101 -7.63 9.35 10.00
N LEU A 102 -7.53 8.10 10.50
CA LEU A 102 -6.24 7.43 10.70
C LEU A 102 -5.50 7.28 9.37
N LEU A 103 -6.19 6.85 8.31
CA LEU A 103 -5.59 6.73 6.98
C LEU A 103 -5.12 8.09 6.44
N ASN A 104 -5.93 9.13 6.58
CA ASN A 104 -5.58 10.48 6.13
C ASN A 104 -4.35 11.04 6.86
N MET A 105 -4.20 10.72 8.14
CA MET A 105 -3.02 11.12 8.92
C MET A 105 -1.76 10.30 8.62
N GLY A 106 -1.89 9.22 7.84
CA GLY A 106 -0.82 8.24 7.64
C GLY A 106 -0.55 7.37 8.87
N ASN A 107 -1.54 7.21 9.76
CA ASN A 107 -1.44 6.46 11.02
C ASN A 107 -2.07 5.07 10.89
N CYS A 108 -1.83 4.39 9.76
CA CYS A 108 -2.24 3.01 9.52
C CYS A 108 -1.03 2.21 9.04
N PHE A 109 -0.71 1.13 9.73
CA PHE A 109 0.48 0.32 9.47
C PHE A 109 0.14 -1.17 9.35
N GLN A 110 0.85 -1.87 8.46
CA GLN A 110 0.65 -3.30 8.23
C GLN A 110 1.11 -4.16 9.40
N THR A 111 2.20 -3.74 10.07
CA THR A 111 2.82 -4.49 11.17
C THR A 111 3.00 -3.63 12.41
N GLU A 112 3.11 -4.29 13.56
CA GLU A 112 3.32 -3.62 14.85
C GLU A 112 4.66 -2.88 14.87
N GLU A 113 5.70 -3.48 14.29
CA GLU A 113 7.05 -2.91 14.21
C GLU A 113 7.06 -1.62 13.38
N ALA A 114 6.30 -1.59 12.27
CA ALA A 114 6.14 -0.38 11.46
C ALA A 114 5.43 0.73 12.24
N ALA A 115 4.41 0.40 13.03
CA ALA A 115 3.74 1.36 13.91
C ALA A 115 4.66 1.87 15.02
N LEU A 116 5.43 0.98 15.66
CA LEU A 116 6.41 1.33 16.70
C LEU A 116 7.49 2.28 16.16
N ALA A 117 8.00 2.02 14.95
CA ALA A 117 8.96 2.90 14.30
C ALA A 117 8.39 4.29 13.98
N ALA A 118 7.07 4.39 13.74
CA ALA A 118 6.38 5.64 13.44
C ALA A 118 5.97 6.46 14.68
N VAL A 119 6.11 5.91 15.90
CA VAL A 119 5.69 6.58 17.15
C VAL A 119 6.20 8.02 17.26
N PRO A 120 7.51 8.32 17.05
CA PRO A 120 8.01 9.69 17.18
C PRO A 120 7.34 10.68 16.22
N GLU A 121 7.11 10.26 14.97
CA GLU A 121 6.45 11.10 13.95
C GLU A 121 4.98 11.32 14.31
N MET A 122 4.26 10.26 14.70
CA MET A 122 2.84 10.37 15.04
C MET A 122 2.61 11.23 16.28
N LEU A 123 3.46 11.11 17.31
CA LEU A 123 3.38 11.97 18.49
C LEU A 123 3.54 13.45 18.13
N ALA A 124 4.50 13.81 17.27
CA ALA A 124 4.65 15.18 16.81
C ALA A 124 3.39 15.68 16.10
N LYS A 125 2.77 14.87 15.23
CA LYS A 125 1.49 15.23 14.58
C LYS A 125 0.36 15.43 15.59
N PHE A 126 0.26 14.59 16.62
CA PHE A 126 -0.77 14.74 17.66
C PHE A 126 -0.58 16.02 18.47
N GLU A 127 0.65 16.38 18.82
CA GLU A 127 0.92 17.63 19.53
C GLU A 127 0.57 18.86 18.69
N GLU A 128 0.82 18.86 17.38
CA GLU A 128 0.37 19.96 16.52
C GLU A 128 -1.16 20.08 16.48
N ILE A 129 -1.89 18.97 16.33
CA ILE A 129 -3.36 18.97 16.32
C ILE A 129 -3.93 19.45 17.66
N LYS A 130 -3.32 19.06 18.79
CA LYS A 130 -3.76 19.46 20.13
C LYS A 130 -3.73 20.99 20.32
N LYS A 131 -2.83 21.71 19.64
CA LYS A 131 -2.77 23.19 19.71
C LYS A 131 -4.01 23.88 19.14
N GLU A 132 -4.76 23.19 18.27
CA GLU A 132 -5.99 23.72 17.67
C GLU A 132 -7.23 23.47 18.54
N VAL A 133 -7.12 22.59 19.55
CA VAL A 133 -8.21 22.27 20.47
C VAL A 133 -8.38 23.43 21.45
N ARG A 134 -9.57 24.04 21.47
CA ARG A 134 -9.92 25.07 22.46
C ARG A 134 -10.30 24.38 23.77
N GLU A 135 -9.69 24.80 24.87
CA GLU A 135 -10.04 24.40 26.24
C GLU A 135 -11.35 25.05 26.72
#